data_AF-A0A1A8MI13-F1
#
_entry.id   AF-A0A1A8MI13-F1
#
_cell.length_a   1.000
_cell.length_b   1.000
_cell.length_c   1.000
_cell.angle_alpha   90.00
_cell.angle_beta   90.00
_cell.angle_gamma   90.00
#
_symmetry.space_group_name_H-M   'P 1'
#
loop_
_entity.id
_entity.type
_entity.pdbx_description
1 polymer ?
#
loop_
_entity_poly.entity_id
_entity_poly.type
_entity_poly.pdbx_seq_one_letter_code
_entity_poly.pdbx_strand_id
1 'polypeptide(L)'
;LDKNCIGVAQRLIKKLCAVEDTSIKMAAHILVQLTATLRNLADHAESRRLFVSFSIPPALCQVLHHYCEDEDICTNISRVFSKVSSHCECCLALARIPHCYQLFLDLLSKHHQKQDLVVRFLFTLGNLTAKGDEPRLQLFQCTGCMDTLLQLYSSYQRKDEPLQEGRPSSRKPPAPPINAQETDDVLVKLVRVLANMCIHPAVGPCLASNTICIQLLMETLELRSVHESEELLVNVAAAINNLSFYQENSQIRHNRLAIAKLMMKLLLSSSMDAMLEATRVYGNLSLYQDVRDFIMQNKVHTFAVTLLDSKRAEMCFSACGVLTNLALDPPKRVSLTLEGASAKLVDCLRDFGPADWQLAGLACQAIWNLTCGGSVKLLDPQERETLLQILTTYSDEEILKWTQNEDTKDIYKACWESEFLPAAQKLTKAIKSQNLTA
;
A
#
# COMPACT_ATOMS: atom_id res chain seq x y z
N LEU A 1 41.59 -14.39 16.79
CA LEU A 1 40.40 -15.23 16.51
C LEU A 1 39.19 -14.50 17.07
N ASP A 2 38.49 -13.72 16.25
CA ASP A 2 37.25 -13.06 16.67
C ASP A 2 36.26 -14.13 17.13
N LYS A 3 35.87 -14.06 18.42
CA LYS A 3 35.13 -15.10 19.16
C LYS A 3 33.64 -15.15 18.83
N ASN A 4 33.22 -14.88 17.59
CA ASN A 4 31.81 -14.89 17.21
C ASN A 4 31.52 -15.87 16.07
N CYS A 5 30.49 -16.70 16.25
CA CYS A 5 30.06 -17.73 15.30
C CYS A 5 29.73 -17.17 13.91
N ILE A 6 29.15 -15.97 13.81
CA ILE A 6 28.79 -15.33 12.54
C ILE A 6 30.04 -14.96 11.74
N GLY A 7 31.05 -14.38 12.40
CA GLY A 7 32.33 -14.05 11.75
C GLY A 7 33.12 -15.29 11.31
N VAL A 8 33.00 -16.41 12.04
CA VAL A 8 33.57 -17.70 11.62
C VAL A 8 32.82 -18.25 10.40
N ALA A 9 31.48 -18.25 10.42
CA ALA A 9 30.65 -18.70 9.31
C ALA A 9 30.96 -17.92 8.03
N GLN A 10 31.14 -16.60 8.12
CA GLN A 10 31.49 -15.77 6.96
C GLN A 10 32.81 -16.19 6.31
N ARG A 11 33.85 -16.43 7.11
CA ARG A 11 35.17 -16.85 6.60
C ARG A 11 35.11 -18.22 5.95
N LEU A 12 34.32 -19.13 6.51
CA LEU A 12 34.09 -20.44 5.92
C LEU A 12 33.35 -20.32 4.59
N ILE A 13 32.27 -19.53 4.52
CA ILE A 13 31.54 -19.27 3.26
C ILE A 13 32.49 -18.77 2.17
N LYS A 14 33.31 -17.76 2.46
CA LYS A 14 34.28 -17.22 1.49
C LYS A 14 35.26 -18.28 0.98
N LYS A 15 35.74 -19.16 1.85
CA LYS A 15 36.63 -20.26 1.45
C LYS A 15 35.90 -21.29 0.60
N LEU A 16 34.68 -21.66 0.98
CA LEU A 16 33.86 -22.66 0.26
C LEU A 16 33.43 -22.17 -1.13
N CYS A 17 33.24 -20.87 -1.32
CA CYS A 17 33.01 -20.27 -2.63
C CYS A 17 34.25 -20.24 -3.53
N ALA A 18 35.45 -20.49 -2.99
CA ALA A 18 36.72 -20.47 -3.74
C ALA A 18 37.27 -21.89 -4.02
N VAL A 19 36.49 -22.93 -3.73
CA VAL A 19 36.90 -24.33 -3.90
C VAL A 19 36.82 -24.75 -5.37
N GLU A 20 37.80 -25.53 -5.84
CA GLU A 20 37.84 -26.09 -7.20
C GLU A 20 36.73 -27.13 -7.46
N ASP A 21 36.36 -27.32 -8.72
CA ASP A 21 35.20 -28.15 -9.16
C ASP A 21 35.17 -29.57 -8.59
N THR A 22 36.32 -30.18 -8.32
CA THR A 22 36.42 -31.55 -7.79
C THR A 22 35.83 -31.70 -6.38
N SER A 23 35.73 -30.62 -5.61
CA SER A 23 35.23 -30.63 -4.23
C SER A 23 33.89 -29.90 -4.05
N ILE A 24 33.24 -29.52 -5.15
CA ILE A 24 32.02 -28.69 -5.14
C ILE A 24 30.85 -29.35 -4.38
N LYS A 25 30.70 -30.67 -4.45
CA LYS A 25 29.65 -31.41 -3.72
C LYS A 25 29.85 -31.37 -2.21
N MET A 26 31.09 -31.54 -1.74
CA MET A 26 31.41 -31.42 -0.31
C MET A 26 31.21 -29.99 0.17
N ALA A 27 31.61 -29.00 -0.64
CA ALA A 27 31.38 -27.59 -0.33
C ALA A 27 29.88 -27.26 -0.21
N ALA A 28 29.05 -27.76 -1.13
CA ALA A 28 27.59 -27.61 -1.09
C ALA A 28 27.00 -28.18 0.22
N HIS A 29 27.36 -29.41 0.60
CA HIS A 29 26.89 -30.01 1.86
C HIS A 29 27.25 -29.18 3.10
N ILE A 30 28.46 -28.62 3.15
CA ILE A 30 28.88 -27.76 4.26
C ILE A 30 28.10 -26.43 4.22
N LEU A 31 27.89 -25.86 3.04
CA LEU A 31 27.13 -24.63 2.85
C LEU A 31 25.67 -24.78 3.26
N VAL A 32 25.02 -25.93 3.03
CA VAL A 32 23.68 -26.22 3.55
C VAL A 32 23.65 -26.09 5.08
N GLN A 33 24.62 -26.68 5.79
CA GLN A 33 24.68 -26.61 7.26
C GLN A 33 25.00 -25.20 7.78
N LEU A 34 25.93 -24.50 7.12
CA LEU A 34 26.30 -23.13 7.48
C LEU A 34 25.14 -22.15 7.27
N THR A 35 24.43 -22.25 6.13
CA THR A 35 23.28 -21.39 5.83
C THR A 35 22.10 -21.70 6.75
N ALA A 36 21.87 -22.97 7.11
CA ALA A 36 20.89 -23.34 8.12
C ALA A 36 21.22 -22.77 9.51
N THR A 37 22.50 -22.76 9.88
CA THR A 37 22.96 -22.15 11.14
C THR A 37 22.75 -20.63 11.13
N LEU A 38 23.14 -19.94 10.05
CA LEU A 38 22.92 -18.50 9.89
C LEU A 38 21.42 -18.16 9.91
N ARG A 39 20.56 -18.98 9.31
CA ARG A 39 19.11 -18.81 9.35
C ARG A 39 18.56 -18.78 10.78
N ASN A 40 19.07 -19.64 11.66
CA ASN A 40 18.67 -19.66 13.06
C ASN A 40 19.21 -18.42 13.79
N LEU A 41 20.45 -18.02 13.51
CA LEU A 41 21.07 -16.83 14.10
C LEU A 41 20.38 -15.52 13.67
N ALA A 42 19.90 -15.44 12.43
CA ALA A 42 19.18 -14.27 11.90
C ALA A 42 17.88 -13.95 12.66
N ASP A 43 17.33 -14.93 13.40
CA ASP A 43 16.13 -14.76 14.21
C ASP A 43 16.38 -13.91 15.47
N HIS A 44 17.61 -13.96 16.00
CA HIS A 44 17.96 -13.32 17.26
C HIS A 44 18.31 -11.84 17.04
N ALA A 45 17.67 -10.96 17.83
CA ALA A 45 17.86 -9.52 17.72
C ALA A 45 19.31 -9.05 17.87
N GLU A 46 20.05 -9.67 18.81
CA GLU A 46 21.45 -9.36 19.11
C GLU A 46 22.39 -9.74 17.96
N SER A 47 22.00 -10.70 17.12
CA SER A 47 22.82 -11.17 16.01
C SER A 47 22.79 -10.24 14.80
N ARG A 48 21.76 -9.39 14.67
CA ARG A 48 21.48 -8.60 13.45
C ARG A 48 22.62 -7.64 13.09
N ARG A 49 23.15 -6.91 14.07
CA ARG A 49 24.30 -6.01 13.87
C ARG A 49 25.52 -6.75 13.36
N LEU A 50 25.69 -8.00 13.78
CA LEU A 50 26.81 -8.85 13.37
C LEU A 50 26.68 -9.32 11.91
N PHE A 51 25.46 -9.53 11.41
CA PHE A 51 25.27 -9.83 9.98
C PHE A 51 25.81 -8.68 9.10
N VAL A 52 25.52 -7.44 9.47
CA VAL A 52 26.01 -6.25 8.77
C VAL A 52 27.51 -6.09 8.98
N SER A 53 27.99 -6.14 10.22
CA SER A 53 29.41 -5.88 10.54
C SER A 53 30.36 -6.90 9.91
N PHE A 54 29.95 -8.17 9.78
CA PHE A 54 30.75 -9.20 9.13
C PHE A 54 30.49 -9.34 7.63
N SER A 55 29.64 -8.50 7.05
CA SER A 55 29.26 -8.56 5.63
C SER A 55 28.74 -9.95 5.22
N ILE A 56 27.84 -10.50 6.03
CA ILE A 56 27.16 -11.77 5.71
C ILE A 56 26.31 -11.65 4.44
N PRO A 57 25.48 -10.60 4.25
CA PRO A 57 24.61 -10.55 3.08
C PRO A 57 25.35 -10.60 1.73
N PRO A 58 26.46 -9.84 1.51
CA PRO A 58 27.28 -10.01 0.30
C PRO A 58 27.83 -11.43 0.13
N ALA A 59 28.29 -12.07 1.21
CA ALA A 59 28.80 -13.44 1.16
C ALA A 59 27.71 -14.45 0.77
N LEU A 60 26.48 -14.26 1.25
CA LEU A 60 25.33 -15.09 0.86
C LEU A 60 24.89 -14.85 -0.59
N CYS A 61 24.95 -13.62 -1.10
CA CYS A 61 24.73 -13.36 -2.52
C CYS A 61 25.77 -14.08 -3.39
N GLN A 62 27.04 -14.14 -2.96
CA GLN A 62 28.07 -14.91 -3.65
C GLN A 62 27.74 -16.42 -3.66
N VAL A 63 27.28 -16.97 -2.54
CA VAL A 63 26.85 -18.38 -2.48
C VAL A 63 25.69 -18.64 -3.44
N LEU A 64 24.67 -17.78 -3.44
CA LEU A 64 23.53 -17.90 -4.36
C LEU A 64 23.96 -17.88 -5.82
N HIS A 65 24.95 -17.06 -6.19
CA HIS A 65 25.45 -17.02 -7.56
C HIS A 65 26.10 -18.34 -8.00
N HIS A 66 26.89 -18.96 -7.11
CA HIS A 66 27.63 -20.19 -7.43
C HIS A 66 26.77 -21.45 -7.30
N TYR A 67 25.81 -21.46 -6.35
CA TYR A 67 25.01 -22.62 -5.98
C TYR A 67 23.52 -22.39 -6.25
N CYS A 68 23.18 -21.64 -7.29
CA CYS A 68 21.79 -21.31 -7.63
C CYS A 68 20.91 -22.53 -7.98
N GLU A 69 21.51 -23.68 -8.30
CA GLU A 69 20.79 -24.94 -8.56
C GLU A 69 20.44 -25.71 -7.27
N ASP A 70 21.14 -25.42 -6.17
CA ASP A 70 20.94 -26.14 -4.90
C ASP A 70 19.75 -25.54 -4.15
N GLU A 71 18.63 -26.25 -4.16
CA GLU A 71 17.38 -25.79 -3.58
C GLU A 71 17.47 -25.59 -2.06
N ASP A 72 18.22 -26.42 -1.35
CA ASP A 72 18.37 -26.34 0.10
C ASP A 72 19.16 -25.09 0.50
N ILE A 73 20.26 -24.82 -0.23
CA ILE A 73 21.05 -23.61 -0.07
C ILE A 73 20.19 -22.38 -0.36
N CYS A 74 19.52 -22.35 -1.53
CA CYS A 74 18.71 -21.21 -1.93
C CYS A 74 17.56 -20.94 -0.94
N THR A 75 16.92 -21.99 -0.43
CA THR A 75 15.84 -21.91 0.55
C THR A 75 16.34 -21.42 1.91
N ASN A 76 17.50 -21.91 2.38
CA ASN A 76 18.08 -21.41 3.63
C ASN A 76 18.49 -19.95 3.54
N ILE A 77 19.06 -19.53 2.41
CA ILE A 77 19.46 -18.13 2.22
C ILE A 77 18.26 -17.21 2.07
N SER A 78 17.21 -17.59 1.34
CA SER A 78 15.98 -16.79 1.26
C SER A 78 15.33 -16.60 2.64
N ARG A 79 15.39 -17.62 3.50
CA ARG A 79 15.00 -17.55 4.92
C ARG A 79 15.86 -16.58 5.73
N VAL A 80 17.18 -16.56 5.53
CA VAL A 80 18.05 -15.55 6.16
C VAL A 80 17.63 -14.15 5.69
N PHE A 81 17.50 -13.94 4.39
CA PHE A 81 17.18 -12.63 3.82
C PHE A 81 15.83 -12.09 4.27
N SER A 82 14.78 -12.90 4.25
CA SER A 82 13.46 -12.48 4.75
C SER A 82 13.49 -12.04 6.22
N LYS A 83 14.28 -12.69 7.07
CA LYS A 83 14.46 -12.28 8.47
C LYS A 83 15.22 -10.96 8.59
N VAL A 84 16.41 -10.87 7.99
CA VAL A 84 17.24 -9.67 8.14
C VAL A 84 16.62 -8.45 7.45
N SER A 85 15.91 -8.62 6.33
CA SER A 85 15.22 -7.53 5.62
C SER A 85 14.05 -6.95 6.41
N SER A 86 13.71 -7.48 7.58
CA SER A 86 12.73 -6.82 8.48
C SER A 86 13.34 -5.64 9.25
N HIS A 87 14.63 -5.38 9.08
CA HIS A 87 15.37 -4.34 9.81
C HIS A 87 16.01 -3.32 8.86
N CYS A 88 15.82 -2.03 9.17
CA CYS A 88 16.26 -0.91 8.32
C CYS A 88 17.77 -0.98 7.97
N GLU A 89 18.64 -1.20 8.97
CA GLU A 89 20.09 -1.29 8.74
C GLU A 89 20.48 -2.42 7.78
N CYS A 90 19.80 -3.56 7.87
CA CYS A 90 20.04 -4.71 6.99
C CYS A 90 19.46 -4.48 5.59
N CYS A 91 18.30 -3.81 5.46
CA CYS A 91 17.78 -3.39 4.16
C CYS A 91 18.75 -2.45 3.45
N LEU A 92 19.29 -1.45 4.16
CA LEU A 92 20.29 -0.53 3.62
C LEU A 92 21.57 -1.27 3.18
N ALA A 93 22.01 -2.26 3.97
CA ALA A 93 23.16 -3.08 3.62
C ALA A 93 22.90 -3.93 2.37
N LEU A 94 21.72 -4.57 2.27
CA LEU A 94 21.31 -5.36 1.10
C LEU A 94 21.20 -4.51 -0.16
N ALA A 95 20.53 -3.36 -0.08
CA ALA A 95 20.33 -2.45 -1.21
C ALA A 95 21.65 -1.89 -1.79
N ARG A 96 22.73 -1.89 -1.01
CA ARG A 96 24.07 -1.47 -1.45
C ARG A 96 24.86 -2.57 -2.14
N ILE A 97 24.37 -3.82 -2.16
CA ILE A 97 25.05 -4.93 -2.82
C ILE A 97 24.84 -4.81 -4.32
N PRO A 98 25.91 -4.73 -5.14
CA PRO A 98 25.78 -4.69 -6.58
C PRO A 98 25.01 -5.89 -7.13
N HIS A 99 24.11 -5.65 -8.08
CA HIS A 99 23.32 -6.69 -8.77
C HIS A 99 22.42 -7.55 -7.86
N CYS A 100 22.17 -7.15 -6.60
CA CYS A 100 21.35 -7.96 -5.69
C CYS A 100 19.91 -8.15 -6.16
N TYR A 101 19.28 -7.09 -6.70
CA TYR A 101 17.93 -7.17 -7.25
C TYR A 101 17.85 -8.10 -8.46
N GLN A 102 18.82 -8.01 -9.39
CA GLN A 102 18.89 -8.90 -10.54
C GLN A 102 19.05 -10.36 -10.09
N LEU A 103 19.94 -10.65 -9.14
CA LEU A 103 20.11 -11.98 -8.57
C LEU A 103 18.80 -12.53 -7.97
N PHE A 104 18.04 -11.70 -7.25
CA PHE A 104 16.76 -12.13 -6.67
C PHE A 104 15.71 -12.39 -7.75
N LEU A 105 15.66 -11.59 -8.81
CA LEU A 105 14.77 -11.82 -9.95
C LEU A 105 15.13 -13.10 -10.71
N ASP A 106 16.42 -13.35 -10.94
CA ASP A 106 16.89 -14.56 -11.61
C ASP A 106 16.51 -15.82 -10.82
N LEU A 107 16.69 -15.79 -9.49
CA LEU A 107 16.29 -16.88 -8.60
C LEU A 107 14.78 -17.06 -8.52
N LEU A 108 14.01 -15.97 -8.53
CA LEU A 108 12.54 -16.00 -8.57
C LEU A 108 12.02 -16.64 -9.85
N SER A 109 12.62 -16.29 -11.00
CA SER A 109 12.31 -16.90 -12.29
C SER A 109 12.67 -18.38 -12.33
N LYS A 110 13.89 -18.72 -11.89
CA LYS A 110 14.41 -20.09 -11.88
C LYS A 110 13.61 -21.02 -10.97
N HIS A 111 13.30 -20.58 -9.77
CA HIS A 111 12.66 -21.37 -8.73
C HIS A 111 11.17 -21.02 -8.55
N HIS A 112 10.50 -20.56 -9.61
CA HIS A 112 9.11 -20.06 -9.55
C HIS A 112 8.11 -21.06 -8.94
N GLN A 113 8.37 -22.36 -9.03
CA GLN A 113 7.52 -23.42 -8.45
C GLN A 113 7.77 -23.64 -6.94
N LYS A 114 8.88 -23.13 -6.40
CA LYS A 114 9.27 -23.31 -4.99
C LYS A 114 8.70 -22.19 -4.14
N GLN A 115 7.43 -22.34 -3.78
CA GLN A 115 6.65 -21.35 -3.03
C GLN A 115 7.36 -20.81 -1.77
N ASP A 116 7.97 -21.70 -0.96
CA ASP A 116 8.71 -21.31 0.25
C ASP A 116 9.84 -20.32 -0.05
N LEU A 117 10.54 -20.51 -1.17
CA LEU A 117 11.60 -19.62 -1.63
C LEU A 117 11.01 -18.33 -2.22
N VAL A 118 10.01 -18.45 -3.08
CA VAL A 118 9.38 -17.33 -3.80
C VAL A 118 8.81 -16.31 -2.82
N VAL A 119 8.01 -16.76 -1.86
CA VAL A 119 7.36 -15.88 -0.87
C VAL A 119 8.38 -15.09 -0.07
N ARG A 120 9.55 -15.69 0.24
CA ARG A 120 10.61 -15.05 1.04
C ARG A 120 11.40 -14.03 0.26
N PHE A 121 11.72 -14.31 -1.00
CA PHE A 121 12.37 -13.29 -1.85
C PHE A 121 11.41 -12.13 -2.15
N LEU A 122 10.13 -12.39 -2.41
CA LEU A 122 9.13 -11.32 -2.55
C LEU A 122 8.97 -10.53 -1.25
N PHE A 123 9.01 -11.19 -0.08
CA PHE A 123 9.01 -10.50 1.21
C PHE A 123 10.25 -9.59 1.35
N THR A 124 11.44 -10.09 1.01
CA THR A 124 12.67 -9.29 1.01
C THR A 124 12.57 -8.10 0.07
N LEU A 125 12.18 -8.31 -1.20
CA LEU A 125 12.00 -7.23 -2.17
C LEU A 125 10.99 -6.20 -1.69
N GLY A 126 9.85 -6.63 -1.13
CA GLY A 126 8.83 -5.74 -0.61
C GLY A 126 9.35 -4.88 0.55
N ASN A 127 10.22 -5.42 1.42
CA ASN A 127 10.82 -4.63 2.49
C ASN A 127 11.91 -3.67 1.96
N LEU A 128 12.67 -4.05 0.93
CA LEU A 128 13.67 -3.18 0.31
C LEU A 128 13.01 -1.98 -0.39
N THR A 129 11.86 -2.17 -1.03
CA THR A 129 11.14 -1.11 -1.75
C THR A 129 10.19 -0.27 -0.88
N ALA A 130 10.05 -0.59 0.41
CA ALA A 130 9.06 0.03 1.29
C ALA A 130 9.29 1.53 1.55
N LYS A 131 10.53 1.96 1.77
CA LYS A 131 10.84 3.30 2.34
C LYS A 131 11.76 4.19 1.50
N GLY A 132 12.15 3.78 0.29
CA GLY A 132 13.10 4.53 -0.51
C GLY A 132 12.78 4.51 -2.00
N ASP A 133 12.94 5.65 -2.64
CA ASP A 133 12.76 5.82 -4.08
C ASP A 133 13.83 5.09 -4.89
N GLU A 134 15.08 5.15 -4.42
CA GLU A 134 16.20 4.49 -5.08
C GLU A 134 16.02 2.96 -5.21
N PRO A 135 15.70 2.19 -4.14
CA PRO A 135 15.36 0.76 -4.27
C PRO A 135 14.22 0.45 -5.25
N ARG A 136 13.17 1.29 -5.30
CA ARG A 136 12.02 1.10 -6.20
C ARG A 136 12.47 1.23 -7.65
N LEU A 137 13.27 2.25 -7.95
CA LEU A 137 13.80 2.49 -9.28
C LEU A 137 14.83 1.43 -9.70
N GLN A 138 15.76 1.07 -8.82
CA GLN A 138 16.79 0.06 -9.08
C GLN A 138 16.19 -1.32 -9.38
N LEU A 139 15.16 -1.74 -8.62
CA LEU A 139 14.45 -2.98 -8.91
C LEU A 139 13.79 -2.91 -10.29
N PHE A 140 13.07 -1.83 -10.60
CA PHE A 140 12.40 -1.66 -11.89
C PHE A 140 13.36 -1.67 -13.08
N GLN A 141 14.56 -1.12 -12.92
CA GLN A 141 15.59 -1.07 -13.96
C GLN A 141 16.28 -2.42 -14.22
N CYS A 142 16.06 -3.43 -13.38
CA CYS A 142 16.60 -4.76 -13.62
C CYS A 142 15.96 -5.38 -14.87
N THR A 143 16.77 -6.13 -15.62
CA THR A 143 16.34 -6.74 -16.88
C THR A 143 15.28 -7.81 -16.60
N GLY A 144 14.14 -7.73 -17.30
CA GLY A 144 13.03 -8.67 -17.13
C GLY A 144 12.30 -8.56 -15.80
N CYS A 145 12.45 -7.46 -15.04
CA CYS A 145 11.78 -7.28 -13.74
C CYS A 145 10.26 -7.47 -13.85
N MET A 146 9.60 -6.70 -14.72
CA MET A 146 8.15 -6.77 -14.87
C MET A 146 7.71 -8.12 -15.45
N ASP A 147 8.44 -8.69 -16.41
CA ASP A 147 8.11 -9.99 -16.99
C ASP A 147 8.13 -11.08 -15.91
N THR A 148 9.17 -11.10 -15.07
CA THR A 148 9.31 -12.06 -13.97
C THR A 148 8.17 -11.92 -12.95
N LEU A 149 7.89 -10.69 -12.49
CA LEU A 149 6.83 -10.45 -11.50
C LEU A 149 5.45 -10.79 -12.06
N LEU A 150 5.15 -10.43 -13.32
CA LEU A 150 3.84 -10.70 -13.91
C LEU A 150 3.65 -12.18 -14.27
N GLN A 151 4.70 -12.89 -14.68
CA GLN A 151 4.66 -14.35 -14.86
C GLN A 151 4.42 -15.09 -13.53
N LEU A 152 5.08 -14.66 -12.46
CA LEU A 152 4.83 -15.19 -11.12
C LEU A 152 3.40 -14.92 -10.67
N TYR A 153 2.91 -13.68 -10.80
CA TYR A 153 1.54 -13.34 -10.45
C TYR A 153 0.56 -14.23 -11.22
N SER A 154 0.70 -14.27 -12.55
CA SER A 154 -0.11 -15.08 -13.44
C SER A 154 -0.14 -16.57 -13.06
N SER A 155 1.02 -17.15 -12.71
CA SER A 155 1.12 -18.58 -12.36
C SER A 155 0.50 -18.90 -11.00
N TYR A 156 0.72 -18.08 -9.97
CA TYR A 156 0.15 -18.31 -8.64
C TYR A 156 -1.36 -18.05 -8.63
N GLN A 157 -1.85 -17.02 -9.35
CA GLN A 157 -3.28 -16.76 -9.42
C GLN A 157 -4.09 -17.90 -10.07
N ARG A 158 -3.51 -18.59 -11.06
CA ARG A 158 -4.14 -19.73 -11.75
C ARG A 158 -3.91 -21.07 -11.06
N LYS A 159 -3.08 -21.14 -10.01
CA LYS A 159 -2.68 -22.39 -9.35
C LYS A 159 -3.85 -23.12 -8.68
N ASP A 160 -4.91 -22.38 -8.33
CA ASP A 160 -6.13 -22.90 -7.71
C ASP A 160 -7.27 -23.16 -8.72
N GLU A 161 -7.06 -22.95 -10.04
CA GLU A 161 -8.08 -23.30 -11.03
C GLU A 161 -8.28 -24.83 -11.03
N PRO A 162 -9.50 -25.33 -10.72
CA PRO A 162 -9.77 -26.74 -10.92
C PRO A 162 -9.55 -27.04 -12.39
N LEU A 163 -8.69 -28.01 -12.70
CA LEU A 163 -8.69 -28.67 -14.01
C LEU A 163 -10.16 -29.05 -14.27
N GLN A 164 -10.81 -28.36 -15.20
CA GLN A 164 -12.21 -28.64 -15.55
C GLN A 164 -12.28 -30.04 -16.19
N GLU A 165 -12.48 -31.06 -15.35
CA GLU A 165 -13.18 -32.28 -15.74
C GLU A 165 -14.54 -32.27 -15.03
N GLY A 166 -15.60 -32.14 -15.83
CA GLY A 166 -16.88 -31.60 -15.39
C GLY A 166 -17.63 -32.41 -14.32
N ARG A 167 -18.28 -31.68 -13.40
CA ARG A 167 -19.67 -31.88 -12.94
C ARG A 167 -20.04 -30.81 -11.90
N PRO A 168 -21.24 -30.23 -11.93
CA PRO A 168 -21.71 -29.33 -10.89
C PRO A 168 -22.23 -30.14 -9.71
N SER A 169 -21.59 -30.05 -8.55
CA SER A 169 -22.17 -30.51 -7.29
C SER A 169 -22.41 -29.32 -6.36
N SER A 170 -23.68 -29.10 -6.05
CA SER A 170 -24.19 -28.11 -5.11
C SER A 170 -23.87 -28.54 -3.68
N ARG A 171 -22.74 -28.07 -3.12
CA ARG A 171 -22.49 -28.10 -1.68
C ARG A 171 -21.81 -26.79 -1.26
N LYS A 172 -22.14 -26.33 -0.04
CA LYS A 172 -21.56 -25.16 0.65
C LYS A 172 -20.04 -25.10 0.44
N PRO A 173 -19.43 -23.89 0.38
CA PRO A 173 -17.99 -23.79 0.21
C PRO A 173 -17.30 -24.52 1.38
N PRO A 174 -16.48 -25.55 1.11
CA PRO A 174 -15.53 -26.04 2.10
C PRO A 174 -14.56 -24.90 2.43
N ALA A 175 -13.97 -24.91 3.62
CA ALA A 175 -12.84 -24.04 3.92
C ALA A 175 -11.78 -24.18 2.82
N PRO A 176 -11.14 -23.08 2.39
CA PRO A 176 -10.17 -23.12 1.31
C PRO A 176 -9.09 -24.16 1.63
N PRO A 177 -8.69 -25.00 0.65
CA PRO A 177 -7.62 -25.96 0.85
C PRO A 177 -6.35 -25.21 1.29
N ILE A 178 -5.51 -25.84 2.13
CA ILE A 178 -4.28 -25.25 2.67
C ILE A 178 -3.42 -24.58 1.57
N ASN A 179 -3.40 -25.18 0.37
CA ASN A 179 -2.69 -24.67 -0.81
C ASN A 179 -3.18 -23.30 -1.32
N ALA A 180 -4.47 -22.95 -1.14
CA ALA A 180 -5.02 -21.68 -1.61
C ALA A 180 -4.57 -20.52 -0.72
N GLN A 181 -4.54 -20.72 0.61
CA GLN A 181 -4.05 -19.71 1.56
C GLN A 181 -2.55 -19.46 1.40
N GLU A 182 -1.81 -20.51 1.11
CA GLU A 182 -0.39 -20.50 0.79
C GLU A 182 -0.07 -19.77 -0.53
N THR A 183 -0.93 -19.94 -1.53
CA THR A 183 -0.85 -19.21 -2.81
C THR A 183 -1.17 -17.73 -2.62
N ASP A 184 -2.19 -17.41 -1.82
CA ASP A 184 -2.55 -16.04 -1.48
C ASP A 184 -1.41 -15.32 -0.74
N ASP A 185 -0.64 -15.99 0.13
CA ASP A 185 0.53 -15.36 0.78
C ASP A 185 1.60 -14.92 -0.25
N VAL A 186 1.86 -15.73 -1.28
CA VAL A 186 2.75 -15.33 -2.38
C VAL A 186 2.20 -14.09 -3.10
N LEU A 187 0.92 -14.10 -3.45
CA LEU A 187 0.27 -12.99 -4.14
C LEU A 187 0.27 -11.72 -3.29
N VAL A 188 0.04 -11.82 -1.98
CA VAL A 188 0.14 -10.70 -1.04
C VAL A 188 1.53 -10.08 -1.11
N LYS A 189 2.59 -10.90 -1.00
CA LYS A 189 3.97 -10.38 -1.02
C LYS A 189 4.34 -9.81 -2.39
N LEU A 190 3.84 -10.39 -3.47
CA LEU A 190 4.03 -9.90 -4.84
C LEU A 190 3.34 -8.55 -5.06
N VAL A 191 2.05 -8.47 -4.74
CA VAL A 191 1.27 -7.23 -4.88
C VAL A 191 1.85 -6.13 -4.01
N ARG A 192 2.37 -6.45 -2.82
CA ARG A 192 3.09 -5.49 -1.98
C ARG A 192 4.34 -4.92 -2.66
N VAL A 193 5.10 -5.74 -3.40
CA VAL A 193 6.23 -5.25 -4.21
C VAL A 193 5.74 -4.27 -5.28
N LEU A 194 4.68 -4.62 -6.01
CA LEU A 194 4.09 -3.74 -7.03
C LEU A 194 3.56 -2.43 -6.43
N ALA A 195 2.84 -2.50 -5.32
CA ALA A 195 2.28 -1.36 -4.60
C ALA A 195 3.38 -0.40 -4.11
N ASN A 196 4.52 -0.93 -3.66
CA ASN A 196 5.66 -0.12 -3.26
C ASN A 196 6.39 0.49 -4.46
N MET A 197 6.58 -0.28 -5.54
CA MET A 197 7.23 0.20 -6.76
C MET A 197 6.46 1.34 -7.40
N CYS A 198 5.13 1.23 -7.49
CA CYS A 198 4.31 2.21 -8.19
C CYS A 198 4.17 3.56 -7.47
N ILE A 199 4.70 3.73 -6.26
CA ILE A 199 4.80 5.05 -5.60
C ILE A 199 5.84 5.94 -6.30
N HIS A 200 6.86 5.34 -6.92
CA HIS A 200 7.95 6.10 -7.54
C HIS A 200 7.47 6.80 -8.82
N PRO A 201 7.72 8.11 -9.01
CA PRO A 201 7.17 8.90 -10.12
C PRO A 201 7.62 8.44 -11.52
N ALA A 202 8.78 7.80 -11.64
CA ALA A 202 9.22 7.21 -12.91
C ALA A 202 8.73 5.77 -13.15
N VAL A 203 8.30 5.05 -12.11
CA VAL A 203 7.89 3.64 -12.20
C VAL A 203 6.37 3.52 -12.28
N GLY A 204 5.66 4.30 -11.46
CA GLY A 204 4.20 4.34 -11.39
C GLY A 204 3.51 4.49 -12.75
N PRO A 205 3.86 5.46 -13.61
CA PRO A 205 3.26 5.61 -14.94
C PRO A 205 3.48 4.38 -15.85
N CYS A 206 4.64 3.74 -15.77
CA CYS A 206 4.92 2.51 -16.54
C CYS A 206 4.06 1.34 -16.09
N LEU A 207 3.86 1.17 -14.78
CA LEU A 207 2.97 0.13 -14.24
C LEU A 207 1.50 0.46 -14.52
N ALA A 208 1.11 1.73 -14.42
CA ALA A 208 -0.26 2.18 -14.69
C ALA A 208 -0.65 2.04 -16.16
N SER A 209 0.32 2.11 -17.09
CA SER A 209 0.10 1.85 -18.53
C SER A 209 0.21 0.37 -18.92
N ASN A 210 0.64 -0.51 -18.02
CA ASN A 210 0.80 -1.94 -18.29
C ASN A 210 -0.54 -2.70 -18.17
N THR A 211 -1.09 -3.12 -19.32
CA THR A 211 -2.38 -3.82 -19.40
C THR A 211 -2.42 -5.12 -18.61
N ILE A 212 -1.34 -5.92 -18.66
CA ILE A 212 -1.29 -7.23 -17.97
C ILE A 212 -1.31 -7.02 -16.46
N CYS A 213 -0.55 -6.04 -15.96
CA CYS A 213 -0.53 -5.69 -14.54
C CYS A 213 -1.92 -5.30 -14.03
N ILE A 214 -2.60 -4.38 -14.71
CA ILE A 214 -3.94 -3.93 -14.30
C ILE A 214 -4.97 -5.06 -14.42
N GLN A 215 -4.88 -5.88 -15.47
CA GLN A 215 -5.77 -7.02 -15.64
C GLN A 215 -5.63 -8.03 -14.50
N LEU A 216 -4.42 -8.40 -14.09
CA LEU A 216 -4.20 -9.33 -12.97
C LEU A 216 -4.72 -8.79 -11.64
N LEU A 217 -4.53 -7.49 -11.37
CA LEU A 217 -5.07 -6.84 -10.17
C LEU A 217 -6.62 -6.88 -10.17
N MET A 218 -7.25 -6.55 -11.30
CA MET A 218 -8.72 -6.62 -11.44
C MET A 218 -9.23 -8.05 -11.33
N GLU A 219 -8.57 -9.00 -11.98
CA GLU A 219 -8.94 -10.42 -11.96
C GLU A 219 -8.83 -10.99 -10.53
N THR A 220 -7.83 -10.58 -9.74
CA THR A 220 -7.75 -10.95 -8.31
C THR A 220 -8.97 -10.45 -7.52
N LEU A 221 -9.40 -9.21 -7.74
CA LEU A 221 -10.62 -8.66 -7.12
C LEU A 221 -11.88 -9.38 -7.59
N GLU A 222 -11.92 -9.92 -8.80
CA GLU A 222 -13.04 -10.69 -9.34
C GLU A 222 -13.11 -12.07 -8.71
N LEU A 223 -11.99 -12.81 -8.73
CA LEU A 223 -11.90 -14.22 -8.34
C LEU A 223 -11.98 -14.44 -6.83
N ARG A 224 -11.43 -13.53 -6.01
CA ARG A 224 -11.31 -13.74 -4.57
C ARG A 224 -12.47 -13.10 -3.79
N SER A 225 -12.76 -13.67 -2.62
CA SER A 225 -13.73 -13.15 -1.66
C SER A 225 -13.00 -12.40 -0.54
N VAL A 226 -13.61 -11.33 0.00
CA VAL A 226 -13.00 -10.57 1.11
C VAL A 226 -12.88 -11.44 2.37
N HIS A 227 -13.82 -12.37 2.58
CA HIS A 227 -13.82 -13.24 3.75
C HIS A 227 -12.61 -14.20 3.78
N GLU A 228 -12.16 -14.68 2.62
CA GLU A 228 -11.08 -15.67 2.54
C GLU A 228 -9.71 -15.02 2.28
N SER A 229 -9.69 -13.93 1.51
CA SER A 229 -8.45 -13.33 1.00
C SER A 229 -8.34 -11.84 1.36
N GLU A 230 -8.76 -11.46 2.56
CA GLU A 230 -8.82 -10.05 3.02
C GLU A 230 -7.49 -9.31 2.79
N GLU A 231 -6.38 -9.86 3.31
CA GLU A 231 -5.05 -9.23 3.20
C GLU A 231 -4.66 -9.02 1.73
N LEU A 232 -4.94 -9.99 0.86
CA LEU A 232 -4.65 -9.90 -0.57
C LEU A 232 -5.48 -8.79 -1.22
N LEU A 233 -6.78 -8.76 -0.99
CA LEU A 233 -7.66 -7.75 -1.60
C LEU A 233 -7.35 -6.33 -1.10
N VAL A 234 -7.01 -6.17 0.17
CA VAL A 234 -6.52 -4.90 0.72
C VAL A 234 -5.23 -4.46 0.01
N ASN A 235 -4.25 -5.35 -0.16
CA ASN A 235 -3.01 -5.03 -0.87
C ASN A 235 -3.27 -4.69 -2.36
N VAL A 236 -4.20 -5.38 -3.02
CA VAL A 236 -4.58 -5.10 -4.40
C VAL A 236 -5.26 -3.73 -4.53
N ALA A 237 -6.18 -3.40 -3.62
CA ALA A 237 -6.82 -2.09 -3.60
C ALA A 237 -5.81 -0.97 -3.32
N ALA A 238 -4.85 -1.18 -2.41
CA ALA A 238 -3.75 -0.24 -2.16
C ALA A 238 -2.86 -0.04 -3.40
N ALA A 239 -2.53 -1.11 -4.13
CA ALA A 239 -1.79 -1.02 -5.39
C ALA A 239 -2.57 -0.21 -6.45
N ILE A 240 -3.87 -0.49 -6.61
CA ILE A 240 -4.76 0.25 -7.53
C ILE A 240 -4.87 1.72 -7.11
N ASN A 241 -4.98 2.01 -5.82
CA ASN A 241 -5.01 3.38 -5.31
C ASN A 241 -3.75 4.15 -5.72
N ASN A 242 -2.56 3.59 -5.49
CA ASN A 242 -1.30 4.20 -5.89
C ASN A 242 -1.23 4.40 -7.42
N LEU A 243 -1.67 3.41 -8.20
CA LEU A 243 -1.68 3.48 -9.67
C LEU A 243 -2.69 4.50 -10.21
N SER A 244 -3.82 4.71 -9.51
CA SER A 244 -4.88 5.65 -9.90
C SER A 244 -4.47 7.12 -9.81
N PHE A 245 -3.37 7.41 -9.11
CA PHE A 245 -2.75 8.74 -9.10
C PHE A 245 -2.21 9.12 -10.50
N TYR A 246 -1.74 8.14 -11.29
CA TYR A 246 -1.17 8.38 -12.62
C TYR A 246 -2.27 8.33 -13.68
N GLN A 247 -2.62 9.49 -14.24
CA GLN A 247 -3.78 9.63 -15.15
C GLN A 247 -3.44 9.56 -16.64
N GLU A 248 -2.20 9.88 -17.01
CA GLU A 248 -1.75 9.93 -18.41
C GLU A 248 -1.44 8.52 -18.93
N ASN A 249 -2.01 8.16 -20.09
CA ASN A 249 -1.85 6.83 -20.74
C ASN A 249 -2.12 5.63 -19.81
N SER A 250 -2.99 5.81 -18.82
CA SER A 250 -3.22 4.86 -17.74
C SER A 250 -4.34 3.87 -18.06
N GLN A 251 -4.05 2.58 -17.90
CA GLN A 251 -5.04 1.50 -17.97
C GLN A 251 -6.04 1.56 -16.81
N ILE A 252 -5.67 2.15 -15.67
CA ILE A 252 -6.61 2.46 -14.59
C ILE A 252 -7.69 3.42 -15.10
N ARG A 253 -7.30 4.47 -15.83
CA ARG A 253 -8.27 5.43 -16.40
C ARG A 253 -9.20 4.74 -17.40
N HIS A 254 -8.68 3.86 -18.25
CA HIS A 254 -9.51 3.11 -19.21
C HIS A 254 -10.50 2.17 -18.52
N ASN A 255 -10.11 1.55 -17.41
CA ASN A 255 -10.92 0.58 -16.67
C ASN A 255 -11.63 1.18 -15.43
N ARG A 256 -11.60 2.50 -15.24
CA ARG A 256 -12.04 3.19 -14.01
C ARG A 256 -13.43 2.78 -13.52
N LEU A 257 -14.39 2.57 -14.43
CA LEU A 257 -15.76 2.18 -14.05
C LEU A 257 -15.83 0.70 -13.65
N ALA A 258 -15.05 -0.17 -14.30
CA ALA A 258 -14.94 -1.58 -13.90
C ALA A 258 -14.28 -1.70 -12.53
N ILE A 259 -13.18 -0.96 -12.30
CA ILE A 259 -12.50 -0.88 -11.01
C ILE A 259 -13.46 -0.35 -9.93
N ALA A 260 -14.18 0.74 -10.20
CA ALA A 260 -15.17 1.29 -9.28
C ALA A 260 -16.28 0.28 -8.91
N LYS A 261 -16.70 -0.59 -9.85
CA LYS A 261 -17.64 -1.68 -9.56
C LYS A 261 -17.02 -2.75 -8.66
N LEU A 262 -15.77 -3.14 -8.91
CA LEU A 262 -15.06 -4.13 -8.08
C LEU A 262 -14.84 -3.64 -6.64
N MET A 263 -14.56 -2.35 -6.46
CA MET A 263 -14.40 -1.74 -5.13
C MET A 263 -15.65 -1.84 -4.25
N MET A 264 -16.85 -1.99 -4.83
CA MET A 264 -18.07 -2.23 -4.04
C MET A 264 -17.94 -3.46 -3.14
N LYS A 265 -17.25 -4.50 -3.61
CA LYS A 265 -17.07 -5.75 -2.84
C LYS A 265 -16.31 -5.48 -1.53
N LEU A 266 -15.30 -4.61 -1.58
CA LEU A 266 -14.50 -4.25 -0.40
C LEU A 266 -15.25 -3.25 0.49
N LEU A 267 -15.93 -2.27 -0.12
CA LEU A 267 -16.71 -1.27 0.61
C LEU A 267 -17.87 -1.88 1.40
N LEU A 268 -18.49 -2.95 0.89
CA LEU A 268 -19.60 -3.65 1.54
C LEU A 268 -19.16 -4.73 2.52
N SER A 269 -17.85 -4.87 2.75
CA SER A 269 -17.32 -5.88 3.67
C SER A 269 -17.34 -5.40 5.13
N SER A 270 -17.16 -6.34 6.06
CA SER A 270 -16.97 -6.02 7.48
C SER A 270 -15.55 -5.56 7.83
N SER A 271 -14.62 -5.59 6.88
CA SER A 271 -13.23 -5.20 7.11
C SER A 271 -13.08 -3.69 6.97
N MET A 272 -12.66 -3.04 8.06
CA MET A 272 -12.38 -1.61 8.07
C MET A 272 -11.22 -1.25 7.14
N ASP A 273 -10.23 -2.12 7.00
CA ASP A 273 -9.08 -1.87 6.13
C ASP A 273 -9.45 -2.05 4.65
N ALA A 274 -10.29 -3.03 4.32
CA ALA A 274 -10.85 -3.15 2.97
C ALA A 274 -11.73 -1.93 2.60
N MET A 275 -12.57 -1.46 3.53
CA MET A 275 -13.37 -0.25 3.35
C MET A 275 -12.50 1.00 3.17
N LEU A 276 -11.42 1.13 3.95
CA LEU A 276 -10.47 2.23 3.83
C LEU A 276 -9.85 2.27 2.43
N GLU A 277 -9.28 1.16 1.97
CA GLU A 277 -8.62 1.11 0.67
C GLU A 277 -9.60 1.31 -0.49
N ALA A 278 -10.81 0.75 -0.41
CA ALA A 278 -11.86 1.00 -1.40
C ALA A 278 -12.23 2.49 -1.45
N THR A 279 -12.33 3.15 -0.30
CA THR A 279 -12.65 4.57 -0.21
C THR A 279 -11.53 5.44 -0.78
N ARG A 280 -10.25 5.08 -0.55
CA ARG A 280 -9.09 5.74 -1.18
C ARG A 280 -9.16 5.66 -2.71
N VAL A 281 -9.46 4.48 -3.26
CA VAL A 281 -9.66 4.29 -4.71
C VAL A 281 -10.81 5.15 -5.22
N TYR A 282 -11.96 5.18 -4.55
CA TYR A 282 -13.06 6.09 -4.94
C TYR A 282 -12.66 7.56 -4.85
N GLY A 283 -11.82 7.94 -3.88
CA GLY A 283 -11.27 9.28 -3.75
C GLY A 283 -10.58 9.74 -5.03
N ASN A 284 -9.71 8.91 -5.60
CA ASN A 284 -9.02 9.24 -6.84
C ASN A 284 -9.92 9.13 -8.09
N LEU A 285 -10.74 8.07 -8.18
CA LEU A 285 -11.57 7.83 -9.36
C LEU A 285 -12.76 8.78 -9.47
N SER A 286 -13.24 9.36 -8.37
CA SER A 286 -14.36 10.32 -8.35
C SER A 286 -14.05 11.66 -9.03
N LEU A 287 -12.81 11.89 -9.49
CA LEU A 287 -12.49 12.97 -10.41
C LEU A 287 -13.21 12.83 -11.77
N TYR A 288 -13.56 11.61 -12.17
CA TYR A 288 -14.27 11.34 -13.42
C TYR A 288 -15.80 11.35 -13.23
N GLN A 289 -16.51 12.02 -14.15
CA GLN A 289 -17.96 12.21 -14.08
C GLN A 289 -18.74 10.88 -14.02
N ASP A 290 -18.36 9.91 -14.84
CA ASP A 290 -19.01 8.59 -14.91
C ASP A 290 -18.87 7.80 -13.60
N VAL A 291 -17.74 7.93 -12.91
CA VAL A 291 -17.54 7.35 -11.59
C VAL A 291 -18.38 8.07 -10.53
N ARG A 292 -18.49 9.41 -10.58
CA ARG A 292 -19.39 10.15 -9.68
C ARG A 292 -20.85 9.73 -9.87
N ASP A 293 -21.28 9.54 -11.11
CA ASP A 293 -22.63 9.08 -11.41
C ASP A 293 -22.85 7.66 -10.86
N PHE A 294 -21.89 6.77 -11.03
CA PHE A 294 -21.91 5.43 -10.45
C PHE A 294 -22.01 5.45 -8.91
N ILE A 295 -21.21 6.29 -8.24
CA ILE A 295 -21.20 6.46 -6.77
C ILE A 295 -22.59 6.90 -6.26
N MET A 296 -23.24 7.83 -6.96
CA MET A 296 -24.58 8.29 -6.60
C MET A 296 -25.63 7.21 -6.83
N GLN A 297 -25.62 6.57 -8.01
CA GLN A 297 -26.57 5.52 -8.39
C GLN A 297 -26.54 4.31 -7.44
N ASN A 298 -25.35 3.94 -6.96
CA ASN A 298 -25.16 2.78 -6.08
C ASN A 298 -25.06 3.14 -4.59
N LYS A 299 -25.43 4.37 -4.22
CA LYS A 299 -25.44 4.86 -2.83
C LYS A 299 -24.09 4.77 -2.12
N VAL A 300 -22.96 4.72 -2.83
CA VAL A 300 -21.61 4.75 -2.25
C VAL A 300 -21.37 6.01 -1.43
N HIS A 301 -22.00 7.13 -1.81
CA HIS A 301 -21.95 8.38 -1.03
C HIS A 301 -22.46 8.23 0.41
N THR A 302 -23.45 7.36 0.66
CA THR A 302 -23.97 7.11 2.03
C THR A 302 -22.91 6.47 2.93
N PHE A 303 -22.09 5.58 2.37
CA PHE A 303 -20.92 5.02 3.06
C PHE A 303 -19.89 6.12 3.33
N ALA A 304 -19.54 6.93 2.34
CA ALA A 304 -18.59 8.03 2.54
C ALA A 304 -19.03 8.99 3.66
N VAL A 305 -20.32 9.35 3.70
CA VAL A 305 -20.88 10.18 4.79
C VAL A 305 -20.83 9.44 6.13
N THR A 306 -21.15 8.14 6.18
CA THR A 306 -21.05 7.33 7.41
C THR A 306 -19.62 7.20 7.93
N LEU A 307 -18.63 7.10 7.03
CA LEU A 307 -17.23 6.97 7.40
C LEU A 307 -16.65 8.21 8.11
N LEU A 308 -17.30 9.37 7.99
CA LEU A 308 -16.93 10.57 8.75
C LEU A 308 -17.14 10.42 10.27
N ASP A 309 -18.03 9.51 10.71
CA ASP A 309 -18.25 9.21 12.13
C ASP A 309 -17.16 8.31 12.73
N SER A 310 -16.19 7.87 11.91
CA SER A 310 -15.09 7.03 12.34
C SER A 310 -14.17 7.76 13.32
N LYS A 311 -13.62 7.03 14.29
CA LYS A 311 -12.55 7.54 15.17
C LYS A 311 -11.15 7.40 14.57
N ARG A 312 -11.03 6.83 13.36
CA ARG A 312 -9.77 6.76 12.60
C ARG A 312 -9.71 7.93 11.61
N ALA A 313 -8.79 8.87 11.83
CA ALA A 313 -8.57 10.03 10.96
C ALA A 313 -8.41 9.65 9.47
N GLU A 314 -7.75 8.53 9.19
CA GLU A 314 -7.54 8.01 7.82
C GLU A 314 -8.85 7.71 7.06
N MET A 315 -9.88 7.22 7.78
CA MET A 315 -11.19 6.94 7.20
C MET A 315 -11.88 8.25 6.84
N CYS A 316 -11.85 9.21 7.77
CA CYS A 316 -12.44 10.53 7.58
C CYS A 316 -11.74 11.28 6.45
N PHE A 317 -10.40 11.20 6.36
CA PHE A 317 -9.62 11.79 5.28
C PHE A 317 -10.02 11.25 3.92
N SER A 318 -10.10 9.91 3.80
CA SER A 318 -10.49 9.26 2.54
C SER A 318 -11.93 9.60 2.15
N ALA A 319 -12.85 9.63 3.12
CA ALA A 319 -14.23 10.04 2.93
C ALA A 319 -14.36 11.51 2.49
N CYS A 320 -13.66 12.43 3.15
CA CYS A 320 -13.61 13.85 2.78
C CYS A 320 -13.13 14.04 1.33
N GLY A 321 -12.13 13.25 0.89
CA GLY A 321 -11.68 13.27 -0.51
C GLY A 321 -12.78 12.90 -1.51
N VAL A 322 -13.52 11.81 -1.26
CA VAL A 322 -14.67 11.41 -2.08
C VAL A 322 -15.73 12.52 -2.11
N LEU A 323 -16.12 13.03 -0.94
CA LEU A 323 -17.17 14.05 -0.83
C LEU A 323 -16.78 15.36 -1.51
N THR A 324 -15.50 15.77 -1.42
CA THR A 324 -14.96 16.96 -2.09
C THR A 324 -15.16 16.88 -3.60
N ASN A 325 -14.89 15.71 -4.19
CA ASN A 325 -15.04 15.46 -5.62
C ASN A 325 -16.51 15.34 -6.04
N LEU A 326 -17.36 14.66 -5.25
CA LEU A 326 -18.80 14.59 -5.53
C LEU A 326 -19.46 15.97 -5.51
N ALA A 327 -19.03 16.84 -4.60
CA ALA A 327 -19.53 18.20 -4.47
C ALA A 327 -19.10 19.13 -5.62
N LEU A 328 -18.26 18.70 -6.55
CA LEU A 328 -17.99 19.44 -7.79
C LEU A 328 -19.27 19.55 -8.66
N ASP A 329 -20.17 18.57 -8.58
CA ASP A 329 -21.41 18.55 -9.37
C ASP A 329 -22.59 19.18 -8.58
N PRO A 330 -23.16 20.31 -9.04
CA PRO A 330 -24.25 20.98 -8.33
C PRO A 330 -25.47 20.11 -7.99
N PRO A 331 -25.97 19.22 -8.89
CA PRO A 331 -27.10 18.35 -8.57
C PRO A 331 -26.81 17.36 -7.43
N LYS A 332 -25.55 16.93 -7.28
CA LYS A 332 -25.16 15.95 -6.25
C LYS A 332 -25.08 16.57 -4.86
N ARG A 333 -24.75 17.87 -4.76
CA ARG A 333 -24.68 18.61 -3.49
C ARG A 333 -25.96 18.47 -2.67
N VAL A 334 -27.13 18.57 -3.32
CA VAL A 334 -28.43 18.43 -2.66
C VAL A 334 -28.59 17.05 -2.03
N SER A 335 -28.21 15.99 -2.75
CA SER A 335 -28.26 14.62 -2.22
C SER A 335 -27.28 14.42 -1.05
N LEU A 336 -26.07 14.98 -1.15
CA LEU A 336 -25.08 14.92 -0.06
C LEU A 336 -25.55 15.65 1.19
N THR A 337 -26.18 16.83 1.04
CA THR A 337 -26.77 17.54 2.17
C THR A 337 -27.92 16.77 2.79
N LEU A 338 -28.82 16.19 1.99
CA LEU A 338 -29.92 15.38 2.51
C LEU A 338 -29.43 14.15 3.29
N GLU A 339 -28.28 13.60 2.93
CA GLU A 339 -27.61 12.52 3.65
C GLU A 339 -26.90 13.00 4.94
N GLY A 340 -26.87 14.31 5.21
CA GLY A 340 -26.24 14.89 6.40
C GLY A 340 -24.73 15.11 6.27
N ALA A 341 -24.18 15.17 5.04
CA ALA A 341 -22.75 15.37 4.83
C ALA A 341 -22.23 16.67 5.48
N SER A 342 -23.01 17.74 5.46
CA SER A 342 -22.65 19.03 6.06
C SER A 342 -22.37 18.91 7.56
N ALA A 343 -23.32 18.39 8.33
CA ALA A 343 -23.20 18.17 9.78
C ALA A 343 -21.95 17.35 10.11
N LYS A 344 -21.79 16.20 9.44
CA LYS A 344 -20.70 15.27 9.71
C LYS A 344 -19.32 15.83 9.35
N LEU A 345 -19.23 16.68 8.32
CA LEU A 345 -17.98 17.37 8.01
C LEU A 345 -17.62 18.42 9.06
N VAL A 346 -18.61 19.13 9.62
CA VAL A 346 -18.39 20.06 10.74
C VAL A 346 -17.96 19.30 11.99
N ASP A 347 -18.59 18.16 12.29
CA ASP A 347 -18.20 17.31 13.42
C ASP A 347 -16.80 16.70 13.21
N CYS A 348 -16.48 16.24 12.00
CA CYS A 348 -15.12 15.78 11.66
C CYS A 348 -14.07 16.88 11.85
N LEU A 349 -14.37 18.12 11.44
CA LEU A 349 -13.49 19.26 11.67
C LEU A 349 -13.30 19.53 13.17
N ARG A 350 -14.36 19.40 13.97
CA ARG A 350 -14.30 19.55 15.43
C ARG A 350 -13.49 18.45 16.11
N ASP A 351 -13.70 17.20 15.71
CA ASP A 351 -13.08 16.01 16.32
C ASP A 351 -11.58 15.91 16.02
N PHE A 352 -11.16 16.27 14.80
CA PHE A 352 -9.78 16.06 14.34
C PHE A 352 -8.98 17.34 14.10
N GLY A 353 -9.59 18.52 14.05
CA GLY A 353 -8.96 19.75 13.57
C GLY A 353 -7.56 20.01 14.14
N PRO A 354 -7.42 20.27 15.46
CA PRO A 354 -6.12 20.50 16.09
C PRO A 354 -5.21 19.26 16.19
N ALA A 355 -5.68 18.07 15.82
CA ALA A 355 -4.85 16.87 15.79
C ALA A 355 -4.28 16.61 14.39
N ASP A 356 -4.99 17.03 13.34
CA ASP A 356 -4.68 16.77 11.93
C ASP A 356 -5.15 17.93 11.04
N TRP A 357 -4.25 18.87 10.79
CA TRP A 357 -4.55 20.03 9.94
C TRP A 357 -4.76 19.69 8.47
N GLN A 358 -4.23 18.56 8.00
CA GLN A 358 -4.43 18.13 6.62
C GLN A 358 -5.87 17.66 6.43
N LEU A 359 -6.38 16.85 7.37
CA LEU A 359 -7.79 16.48 7.43
C LEU A 359 -8.69 17.71 7.62
N ALA A 360 -8.31 18.62 8.52
CA ALA A 360 -9.06 19.86 8.75
C ALA A 360 -9.20 20.70 7.47
N GLY A 361 -8.10 20.89 6.74
CA GLY A 361 -8.09 21.60 5.46
C GLY A 361 -8.99 20.93 4.42
N LEU A 362 -8.90 19.61 4.29
CA LEU A 362 -9.72 18.84 3.36
C LEU A 362 -11.22 18.88 3.73
N ALA A 363 -11.56 18.80 5.02
CA ALA A 363 -12.94 18.97 5.49
C ALA A 363 -13.47 20.37 5.14
N CYS A 364 -12.69 21.43 5.37
CA CYS A 364 -13.03 22.79 4.95
C CYS A 364 -13.27 22.90 3.43
N GLN A 365 -12.44 22.23 2.61
CA GLN A 365 -12.62 22.18 1.16
C GLN A 365 -13.91 21.45 0.76
N ALA A 366 -14.23 20.33 1.41
CA ALA A 366 -15.47 19.59 1.18
C ALA A 366 -16.70 20.46 1.51
N ILE A 367 -16.71 21.11 2.68
CA ILE A 367 -17.77 22.03 3.10
C ILE A 367 -17.88 23.21 2.12
N TRP A 368 -16.76 23.77 1.69
CA TRP A 368 -16.72 24.83 0.68
C TRP A 368 -17.40 24.40 -0.63
N ASN A 369 -17.04 23.22 -1.16
CA ASN A 369 -17.60 22.71 -2.40
C ASN A 369 -19.11 22.42 -2.28
N LEU A 370 -19.56 21.93 -1.12
CA LEU A 370 -20.99 21.70 -0.84
C LEU A 370 -21.81 22.99 -0.82
N THR A 371 -21.22 24.09 -0.32
CA THR A 371 -21.91 25.35 -0.08
C THR A 371 -21.77 26.38 -1.20
N CYS A 372 -20.81 26.17 -2.11
CA CYS A 372 -20.55 27.04 -3.26
C CYS A 372 -21.73 27.17 -4.23
N GLY A 373 -21.92 28.36 -4.82
CA GLY A 373 -22.90 28.60 -5.89
C GLY A 373 -24.33 28.97 -5.44
N GLY A 374 -24.48 29.61 -4.27
CA GLY A 374 -25.79 29.96 -3.70
C GLY A 374 -26.40 28.86 -2.82
N SER A 375 -25.64 27.79 -2.58
CA SER A 375 -26.06 26.58 -1.88
C SER A 375 -25.86 26.64 -0.36
N VAL A 376 -25.44 27.76 0.25
CA VAL A 376 -25.30 27.89 1.72
C VAL A 376 -26.66 27.75 2.45
N LYS A 377 -27.79 27.89 1.74
CA LYS A 377 -29.12 27.49 2.27
C LYS A 377 -29.19 26.02 2.70
N LEU A 378 -28.19 25.21 2.34
CA LEU A 378 -28.06 23.80 2.70
C LEU A 378 -27.42 23.59 4.08
N LEU A 379 -26.82 24.62 4.69
CA LEU A 379 -26.42 24.57 6.10
C LEU A 379 -27.56 25.10 6.95
N ASP A 380 -27.88 24.41 8.03
CA ASP A 380 -28.80 24.98 9.00
C ASP A 380 -28.13 26.15 9.78
N PRO A 381 -28.91 27.07 10.38
CA PRO A 381 -28.34 28.21 11.08
C PRO A 381 -27.40 27.86 12.24
N GLN A 382 -27.65 26.73 12.92
CA GLN A 382 -26.88 26.27 14.07
C GLN A 382 -25.54 25.67 13.63
N GLU A 383 -25.55 24.84 12.59
CA GLU A 383 -24.35 24.32 11.93
C GLU A 383 -23.46 25.45 11.43
N ARG A 384 -24.07 26.47 10.81
CA ARG A 384 -23.34 27.64 10.31
C ARG A 384 -22.65 28.42 11.42
N GLU A 385 -23.34 28.66 12.53
CA GLU A 385 -22.76 29.36 13.69
C GLU A 385 -21.63 28.53 14.31
N THR A 386 -21.88 27.23 14.49
CA THR A 386 -20.89 26.28 15.03
C THR A 386 -19.64 26.23 14.16
N LEU A 387 -19.81 26.18 12.83
CA LEU A 387 -18.72 26.21 11.87
C LEU A 387 -17.95 27.53 11.94
N LEU A 388 -18.63 28.68 12.00
CA LEU A 388 -17.96 29.98 12.17
C LEU A 388 -17.15 30.06 13.46
N GLN A 389 -17.68 29.53 14.56
CA GLN A 389 -16.99 29.46 15.84
C GLN A 389 -15.71 28.61 15.72
N ILE A 390 -15.82 27.40 15.17
CA ILE A 390 -14.68 26.49 14.96
C ILE A 390 -13.61 27.14 14.09
N LEU A 391 -14.00 27.68 12.93
CA LEU A 391 -13.07 28.33 11.99
C LEU A 391 -12.37 29.53 12.64
N THR A 392 -13.09 30.33 13.44
CA THR A 392 -12.50 31.48 14.15
C THR A 392 -11.48 31.00 15.18
N THR A 393 -11.83 30.01 16.00
CA THR A 393 -10.94 29.47 17.03
C THR A 393 -9.70 28.81 16.42
N TYR A 394 -9.84 28.03 15.35
CA TYR A 394 -8.71 27.29 14.77
C TYR A 394 -7.84 28.12 13.85
N SER A 395 -8.32 29.27 13.39
CA SER A 395 -7.52 30.24 12.61
C SER A 395 -6.66 31.14 13.50
N ASP A 396 -6.80 31.06 14.82
CA ASP A 396 -5.93 31.75 15.77
C ASP A 396 -4.63 30.96 15.98
N GLU A 397 -3.49 31.61 15.78
CA GLU A 397 -2.16 31.01 16.01
C GLU A 397 -1.98 30.49 17.44
N GLU A 398 -2.74 30.98 18.41
CA GLU A 398 -2.73 30.48 19.79
C GLU A 398 -2.99 28.96 19.86
N ILE A 399 -3.76 28.39 18.93
CA ILE A 399 -4.03 26.95 18.87
C ILE A 399 -2.76 26.11 18.66
N LEU A 400 -1.74 26.69 18.02
CA LEU A 400 -0.48 26.01 17.73
C LEU A 400 0.37 25.80 18.99
N LYS A 401 0.11 26.58 20.06
CA LYS A 401 0.82 26.46 21.35
C LYS A 401 0.48 25.17 22.08
N TRP A 402 -0.58 24.47 21.69
CA TRP A 402 -1.00 23.20 22.32
C TRP A 402 -0.23 21.98 21.79
N THR A 403 0.69 22.18 20.84
CA THR A 403 1.60 21.12 20.39
C THR A 403 2.63 20.79 21.46
N GLN A 404 2.59 19.54 21.94
CA GLN A 404 3.49 19.07 23.02
C GLN A 404 4.85 18.57 22.51
N ASN A 405 5.02 18.39 21.19
CA ASN A 405 6.21 17.77 20.60
C ASN A 405 7.02 18.79 19.78
N GLU A 406 8.18 19.18 20.31
CA GLU A 406 9.06 20.17 19.65
C GLU A 406 9.59 19.69 18.30
N ASP A 407 9.84 18.39 18.14
CA ASP A 407 10.42 17.81 16.91
C ASP A 407 9.46 17.85 15.71
N THR A 408 8.15 17.97 15.95
CA THR A 408 7.12 18.00 14.90
C THR A 408 6.44 19.36 14.76
N LYS A 409 6.85 20.35 15.57
CA LYS A 409 6.19 21.64 15.66
C LYS A 409 6.22 22.42 14.34
N ASP A 410 7.36 22.38 13.64
CA ASP A 410 7.52 23.04 12.36
C ASP A 410 6.67 22.41 11.26
N ILE A 411 6.60 21.07 11.22
CA ILE A 411 5.75 20.33 10.27
C ILE A 411 4.28 20.61 10.55
N TYR A 412 3.89 20.56 11.82
CA TYR A 412 2.51 20.83 12.25
C TYR A 412 2.08 22.26 11.89
N LYS A 413 2.95 23.25 12.15
CA LYS A 413 2.72 24.64 11.75
C LYS A 413 2.64 24.79 10.24
N ALA A 414 3.56 24.17 9.49
CA ALA A 414 3.55 24.21 8.03
C ALA A 414 2.23 23.66 7.45
N CYS A 415 1.73 22.53 7.96
CA CYS A 415 0.44 21.97 7.55
C CYS A 415 -0.73 22.89 7.89
N TRP A 416 -0.70 23.55 9.05
CA TRP A 416 -1.72 24.55 9.40
C TRP A 416 -1.73 25.72 8.42
N GLU A 417 -0.55 26.26 8.08
CA GLU A 417 -0.39 27.39 7.16
C GLU A 417 -0.74 27.03 5.71
N SER A 418 -0.38 25.84 5.24
CA SER A 418 -0.55 25.44 3.83
C SER A 418 -1.91 24.79 3.55
N GLU A 419 -2.39 23.91 4.43
CA GLU A 419 -3.57 23.09 4.17
C GLU A 419 -4.84 23.67 4.78
N PHE A 420 -4.79 24.06 6.06
CA PHE A 420 -5.97 24.47 6.82
C PHE A 420 -6.31 25.95 6.63
N LEU A 421 -5.38 26.85 6.96
CA LEU A 421 -5.64 28.29 7.06
C LEU A 421 -6.22 28.89 5.76
N PRO A 422 -5.71 28.57 4.55
CA PRO A 422 -6.26 29.13 3.32
C PRO A 422 -7.70 28.65 3.05
N ALA A 423 -7.99 27.38 3.34
CA ALA A 423 -9.33 26.81 3.19
C ALA A 423 -10.31 27.42 4.21
N ALA A 424 -9.88 27.57 5.47
CA ALA A 424 -10.67 28.15 6.54
C ALA A 424 -11.03 29.62 6.29
N GLN A 425 -10.06 30.43 5.85
CA GLN A 425 -10.28 31.84 5.50
C GLN A 425 -11.25 31.99 4.34
N LYS A 426 -11.07 31.17 3.30
CA LYS A 426 -11.96 31.13 2.13
C LYS A 426 -13.40 30.85 2.56
N LEU A 427 -13.59 29.79 3.35
CA LEU A 427 -14.90 29.38 3.87
C LEU A 427 -15.53 30.45 4.77
N THR A 428 -14.77 31.01 5.71
CA THR A 428 -15.20 32.10 6.58
C THR A 428 -15.70 33.30 5.78
N LYS A 429 -14.98 33.69 4.72
CA LYS A 429 -15.35 34.82 3.86
C LYS A 429 -16.68 34.58 3.16
N ALA A 430 -16.93 33.39 2.61
CA ALA A 430 -18.20 33.11 1.95
C ALA A 430 -19.39 33.05 2.90
N ILE A 431 -19.21 32.48 4.10
CA ILE A 431 -20.27 32.44 5.09
C ILE A 431 -20.63 33.87 5.54
N LYS A 432 -19.63 34.71 5.80
CA LYS A 432 -19.84 36.11 6.22
C LYS A 432 -20.40 37.00 5.11
N SER A 433 -19.95 36.85 3.86
CA SER A 433 -20.41 37.69 2.75
C SER A 433 -21.90 37.52 2.45
N GLN A 434 -22.48 36.35 2.76
CA GLN A 434 -23.89 36.10 2.54
C GLN A 434 -24.79 36.60 3.67
N ASN A 435 -24.25 36.81 4.89
CA ASN A 435 -24.96 37.51 5.98
C ASN A 435 -25.22 38.99 5.66
N LEU A 436 -24.49 39.58 4.71
CA LEU A 436 -24.68 40.96 4.26
C LEU A 436 -25.73 41.09 3.15
N THR A 437 -26.16 39.98 2.56
CA THR A 437 -27.10 39.93 1.42
C THR A 437 -28.45 39.27 1.74
N ALA A 438 -28.62 38.77 2.97
CA ALA A 438 -29.88 38.30 3.53
C ALA A 438 -30.43 39.36 4.49
#